data_AF-A0A659USP6-F1
#
_entry.id   AF-A0A659USP6-F1
#
_cell.length_a   1.000
_cell.length_b   1.000
_cell.length_c   1.000
_cell.angle_alpha   90.00
_cell.angle_beta   90.00
_cell.angle_gamma   90.00
#
_symmetry.space_group_name_H-M   'P 1'
#
loop_
_entity.id
_entity.type
_entity.pdbx_description
1 polymer ?
#
loop_
_entity_poly.entity_id
_entity_poly.type
_entity_poly.pdbx_seq_one_letter_code
_entity_poly.pdbx_strand_id
1 'polypeptide(L)'
;YDPVTEADRNAERAIRDMISANYPMHAILGEELSPSGSGPLKWVIDPINGMKPYLCGLPVRGTLIGFTVDGRSAMGMMNQPQTGECFWSDGTKSICHSALGETVLRTSGTQRLSDAICHTNSPEPFARRPGRGFARLASSVKFTRYGGECYAFAMLAAGQIDLCVELALTAYDVVALIPLIEAAGGVVTRF
;
A
#
# COMPACT_ATOMS: atom_id res chain seq x y z
N TYR A 1 24.72 -3.00 10.93
CA TYR A 1 24.89 -3.18 9.48
C TYR A 1 23.74 -4.05 9.04
N ASP A 2 22.68 -3.43 8.54
CA ASP A 2 21.52 -4.13 8.01
C ASP A 2 21.52 -3.91 6.49
N PRO A 3 21.90 -4.92 5.68
CA PRO A 3 21.96 -4.79 4.23
C PRO A 3 20.60 -4.41 3.63
N VAL A 4 19.50 -4.66 4.34
CA VAL A 4 18.16 -4.29 3.90
C VAL A 4 17.94 -2.78 4.03
N THR A 5 18.41 -2.16 5.12
CA THR A 5 18.37 -0.70 5.29
C THR A 5 19.21 0.03 4.23
N GLU A 6 20.33 -0.53 3.78
CA GLU A 6 21.12 0.09 2.71
C GLU A 6 20.41 0.02 1.36
N ALA A 7 19.79 -1.14 1.05
CA ALA A 7 18.99 -1.30 -0.16
C ALA A 7 17.82 -0.30 -0.20
N ASP A 8 17.14 -0.11 0.93
CA ASP A 8 16.00 0.79 1.05
C ASP A 8 16.40 2.25 0.83
N ARG A 9 17.47 2.71 1.50
CA ARG A 9 18.03 4.06 1.32
C ARG A 9 18.54 4.31 -0.10
N ASN A 10 19.12 3.30 -0.76
CA ASN A 10 19.57 3.39 -2.15
C ASN A 10 18.38 3.51 -3.11
N ALA A 11 17.34 2.71 -2.90
CA ALA A 11 16.12 2.79 -3.67
C ALA A 11 15.42 4.15 -3.50
N GLU A 12 15.36 4.68 -2.27
CA GLU A 12 14.79 6.01 -2.03
C GLU A 12 15.57 7.11 -2.76
N ARG A 13 16.90 7.08 -2.74
CA ARG A 13 17.74 8.04 -3.50
C ARG A 13 17.44 7.99 -4.99
N ALA A 14 17.39 6.80 -5.58
CA ALA A 14 17.12 6.63 -7.00
C ALA A 14 15.75 7.22 -7.40
N ILE A 15 14.72 6.97 -6.58
CA ILE A 15 13.38 7.54 -6.78
C ILE A 15 13.41 9.07 -6.64
N ARG A 16 14.08 9.60 -5.61
CA ARG A 16 14.20 11.05 -5.37
C ARG A 16 14.95 11.77 -6.48
N ASP A 17 16.01 11.18 -7.02
CA ASP A 17 16.78 11.76 -8.12
C ASP A 17 15.92 11.89 -9.37
N MET A 18 15.15 10.85 -9.71
CA MET A 18 14.19 10.86 -10.81
C MET A 18 13.11 11.91 -10.62
N ILE A 19 12.52 12.00 -9.42
CA ILE A 19 11.49 13.00 -9.12
C ILE A 19 12.08 14.40 -9.21
N SER A 20 13.24 14.66 -8.61
CA SER A 20 13.85 16.00 -8.53
C SER A 20 14.29 16.51 -9.90
N ALA A 21 14.74 15.61 -10.78
CA ALA A 21 15.10 15.95 -12.16
C ALA A 21 13.89 16.41 -13.00
N ASN A 22 12.71 15.81 -12.78
CA ASN A 22 11.51 16.09 -13.57
C ASN A 22 10.58 17.13 -12.91
N TYR A 23 10.57 17.18 -11.58
CA TYR A 23 9.65 17.98 -10.76
C TYR A 23 10.40 18.68 -9.62
N PRO A 24 11.34 19.60 -9.91
CA PRO A 24 12.25 20.19 -8.93
C PRO A 24 11.55 21.01 -7.83
N MET A 25 10.30 21.42 -8.06
CA MET A 25 9.49 22.20 -7.10
C MET A 25 8.58 21.33 -6.21
N HIS A 26 8.47 20.02 -6.48
CA HIS A 26 7.59 19.15 -5.69
C HIS A 26 8.28 18.77 -4.38
N ALA A 27 7.51 18.69 -3.29
CA ALA A 27 8.00 18.15 -2.03
C ALA A 27 8.12 16.63 -2.12
N ILE A 28 9.05 16.05 -1.35
CA ILE A 28 9.23 14.60 -1.24
C ILE A 28 9.31 14.22 0.23
N LEU A 29 8.50 13.23 0.61
CA LEU A 29 8.40 12.65 1.94
C LEU A 29 8.63 11.14 1.81
N GLY A 30 9.81 10.66 2.20
CA GLY A 30 10.16 9.25 2.20
C GLY A 30 10.38 8.68 3.60
N GLU A 31 10.31 7.37 3.74
CA GLU A 31 10.52 6.66 5.00
C GLU A 31 11.96 6.79 5.51
N GLU A 32 12.95 6.71 4.62
CA GLU A 32 14.34 6.49 4.97
C GLU A 32 15.19 7.76 5.06
N LEU A 33 14.86 8.79 4.26
CA LEU A 33 15.63 10.04 4.20
C LEU A 33 14.79 11.22 4.66
N SER A 34 15.47 12.26 5.15
CA SER A 34 14.79 13.48 5.58
C SER A 34 13.89 14.06 4.47
N PRO A 35 12.72 14.62 4.82
CA PRO A 35 11.86 15.27 3.84
C PRO A 35 12.59 16.40 3.11
N SER A 36 12.22 16.63 1.84
CA SER A 36 12.78 17.70 1.01
C SER A 36 11.68 18.50 0.34
N GLY A 37 11.93 19.80 0.11
CA GLY A 37 10.97 20.71 -0.50
C GLY A 37 9.78 21.05 0.40
N SER A 38 8.86 21.85 -0.12
CA SER A 38 7.63 22.25 0.55
C SER A 38 6.58 22.64 -0.50
N GLY A 39 5.31 22.62 -0.12
CA GLY A 39 4.22 23.01 -1.01
C GLY A 39 3.11 21.95 -1.11
N PRO A 40 2.09 22.22 -1.94
CA PRO A 40 0.89 21.41 -2.04
C PRO A 40 1.09 20.13 -2.85
N LEU A 41 2.05 20.11 -3.79
CA LEU A 41 2.40 18.96 -4.61
C LEU A 41 3.50 18.16 -3.90
N LYS A 42 3.19 16.94 -3.47
CA LYS A 42 4.11 16.14 -2.67
C LYS A 42 4.07 14.67 -3.03
N TRP A 43 5.25 14.10 -3.25
CA TRP A 43 5.49 12.67 -3.39
C TRP A 43 5.69 12.03 -2.03
N VAL A 44 5.02 10.90 -1.79
CA VAL A 44 5.15 10.09 -0.56
C VAL A 44 5.65 8.71 -0.97
N ILE A 45 6.80 8.29 -0.46
CA ILE A 45 7.51 7.10 -0.95
C ILE A 45 7.89 6.14 0.17
N ASP A 46 7.66 4.86 -0.08
CA ASP A 46 8.19 3.72 0.68
C ASP A 46 8.87 2.79 -0.34
N PRO A 47 10.21 2.76 -0.39
CA PRO A 47 10.90 1.96 -1.39
C PRO A 47 10.75 0.45 -1.19
N ILE A 48 10.66 -0.02 0.07
CA ILE A 48 10.54 -1.43 0.45
C ILE A 48 9.51 -1.63 1.58
N ASN A 49 8.23 -1.57 1.24
CA ASN A 49 7.16 -1.92 2.15
C ASN A 49 7.14 -3.44 2.39
N GLY A 50 7.04 -3.88 3.66
CA GLY A 50 7.00 -5.31 3.99
C GLY A 50 8.37 -5.95 4.25
N MET A 51 9.24 -5.24 4.97
CA MET A 51 10.58 -5.69 5.38
C MET A 51 10.59 -7.05 6.11
N LYS A 52 9.60 -7.31 6.97
CA LYS A 52 9.54 -8.56 7.76
C LYS A 52 9.37 -9.79 6.86
N PRO A 53 8.35 -9.86 5.97
CA PRO A 53 8.27 -10.94 4.98
C PRO A 53 9.49 -11.04 4.06
N TYR A 54 10.13 -9.91 3.71
CA TYR A 54 11.35 -9.92 2.91
C TYR A 54 12.49 -10.70 3.58
N LEU A 55 12.70 -10.52 4.89
CA LEU A 55 13.68 -11.29 5.67
C LEU A 55 13.37 -12.79 5.68
N CYS A 56 12.11 -13.17 5.48
CA CYS A 56 11.66 -14.56 5.39
C CYS A 56 11.68 -15.12 3.95
N GLY A 57 12.11 -14.34 2.96
CA GLY A 57 12.10 -14.74 1.55
C GLY A 57 10.70 -14.78 0.91
N LEU A 58 9.70 -14.15 1.53
CA LEU A 58 8.33 -14.12 1.00
C LEU A 58 8.15 -12.99 -0.03
N PRO A 59 7.52 -13.24 -1.19
CA PRO A 59 7.41 -12.28 -2.29
C PRO A 59 6.19 -11.36 -2.13
N VAL A 60 6.04 -10.72 -0.97
CA VAL A 60 4.90 -9.83 -0.65
C VAL A 60 5.33 -8.38 -0.41
N ARG A 61 6.62 -8.09 -0.51
CA ARG A 61 7.15 -6.71 -0.39
C ARG A 61 6.76 -5.85 -1.58
N GLY A 62 6.69 -4.54 -1.42
CA GLY A 62 6.34 -3.64 -2.52
C GLY A 62 7.11 -2.34 -2.48
N THR A 63 7.16 -1.65 -3.62
CA THR A 63 7.52 -0.23 -3.66
C THR A 63 6.25 0.59 -3.78
N LEU A 64 6.04 1.52 -2.85
CA LEU A 64 4.90 2.43 -2.84
C LEU A 64 5.33 3.83 -3.24
N ILE A 65 4.66 4.39 -4.24
CA ILE A 65 4.85 5.79 -4.66
C ILE A 65 3.48 6.45 -4.74
N GLY A 66 3.19 7.32 -3.79
CA GLY A 66 1.99 8.12 -3.74
C GLY A 66 2.27 9.57 -4.14
N PHE A 67 1.28 10.22 -4.73
CA PHE A 67 1.31 11.64 -5.05
C PHE A 67 0.11 12.34 -4.43
N THR A 68 0.38 13.42 -3.70
CA THR A 68 -0.63 14.21 -3.00
C THR A 68 -0.71 15.61 -3.57
N VAL A 69 -1.94 16.13 -3.62
CA VAL A 69 -2.27 17.53 -3.95
C VAL A 69 -3.07 18.10 -2.78
N ASP A 70 -2.57 19.17 -2.17
CA ASP A 70 -3.19 19.79 -0.99
C ASP A 70 -3.47 18.79 0.15
N GLY A 71 -2.55 17.84 0.33
CA GLY A 71 -2.63 16.79 1.35
C GLY A 71 -3.61 15.66 1.05
N ARG A 72 -4.30 15.68 -0.10
CA ARG A 72 -5.16 14.56 -0.55
C ARG A 72 -4.37 13.65 -1.46
N SER A 73 -4.51 12.34 -1.29
CA SER A 73 -3.89 11.39 -2.21
C SER A 73 -4.61 11.44 -3.55
N ALA A 74 -3.86 11.80 -4.60
CA ALA A 74 -4.39 12.03 -5.94
C ALA A 74 -4.05 10.89 -6.89
N MET A 75 -2.83 10.34 -6.80
CA MET A 75 -2.34 9.25 -7.64
C MET A 75 -1.48 8.31 -6.81
N GLY A 76 -1.33 7.06 -7.24
CA GLY A 76 -0.57 6.09 -6.48
C GLY A 76 -0.16 4.85 -7.25
N MET A 77 0.97 4.28 -6.84
CA MET A 77 1.54 3.06 -7.40
C MET A 77 1.93 2.10 -6.28
N MET A 78 1.64 0.82 -6.48
CA MET A 78 2.29 -0.29 -5.79
C MET A 78 2.96 -1.19 -6.83
N ASN A 79 4.27 -1.34 -6.75
CA ASN A 79 5.03 -2.24 -7.62
C ASN A 79 5.52 -3.45 -6.84
N GLN A 80 5.24 -4.65 -7.33
CA GLN A 80 5.72 -5.94 -6.82
C GLN A 80 6.87 -6.45 -7.70
N PRO A 81 8.14 -6.16 -7.34
CA PRO A 81 9.27 -6.45 -8.23
C PRO A 81 9.52 -7.96 -8.44
N GLN A 82 9.06 -8.84 -7.54
CA GLN A 82 9.26 -10.28 -7.70
C GLN A 82 8.32 -10.91 -8.73
N THR A 83 7.08 -10.43 -8.81
CA THR A 83 6.09 -10.95 -9.77
C THR A 83 6.06 -10.14 -11.06
N GLY A 84 6.64 -8.93 -11.04
CA GLY A 84 6.58 -7.99 -12.16
C GLY A 84 5.23 -7.29 -12.29
N GLU A 85 4.37 -7.36 -11.26
CA GLU A 85 3.09 -6.67 -11.23
C GLU A 85 3.26 -5.21 -10.79
N CYS A 86 2.64 -4.30 -11.52
CA CYS A 86 2.58 -2.88 -11.18
C CYS A 86 1.12 -2.43 -11.14
N PHE A 87 0.65 -2.11 -9.94
CA PHE A 87 -0.67 -1.57 -9.68
C PHE A 87 -0.58 -0.05 -9.67
N TRP A 88 -1.34 0.60 -10.53
CA TRP A 88 -1.29 2.04 -10.76
C TRP A 88 -2.68 2.66 -10.74
N SER A 89 -2.78 3.87 -10.18
CA SER A 89 -3.97 4.70 -10.24
C SER A 89 -3.63 6.15 -10.52
N ASP A 90 -4.38 6.73 -11.46
CA ASP A 90 -4.36 8.16 -11.77
C ASP A 90 -5.39 8.98 -10.95
N GLY A 91 -6.04 8.33 -9.97
CA GLY A 91 -7.11 8.93 -9.17
C GLY A 91 -8.52 8.77 -9.75
N THR A 92 -8.64 8.33 -11.01
CA THR A 92 -9.93 8.09 -11.69
C THR A 92 -10.08 6.65 -12.17
N LYS A 93 -8.97 6.00 -12.51
CA LYS A 93 -8.92 4.60 -12.96
C LYS A 93 -7.72 3.90 -12.31
N SER A 94 -7.97 2.70 -11.80
CA SER A 94 -6.93 1.80 -11.32
C SER A 94 -6.69 0.65 -12.30
N ILE A 95 -5.43 0.31 -12.54
CA ILE A 95 -5.01 -0.79 -13.42
C ILE A 95 -3.89 -1.61 -12.77
N CYS A 96 -3.74 -2.86 -13.19
CA CYS A 96 -2.56 -3.67 -12.96
C CYS A 96 -1.91 -4.00 -14.31
N HIS A 97 -0.62 -3.69 -14.44
CA HIS A 97 0.24 -4.19 -15.51
C HIS A 97 0.99 -5.41 -15.02
N SER A 98 0.97 -6.50 -15.79
CA SER A 98 1.71 -7.72 -15.50
C SER A 98 2.19 -8.37 -16.80
N ALA A 99 2.89 -9.51 -16.68
CA ALA A 99 3.23 -10.35 -17.83
C ALA A 99 2.00 -10.84 -18.63
N LEU A 100 0.80 -10.83 -18.01
CA LEU A 100 -0.47 -11.21 -18.66
C LEU A 100 -1.15 -10.03 -19.38
N GLY A 101 -0.57 -8.82 -19.30
CA GLY A 101 -1.13 -7.59 -19.87
C GLY A 101 -1.68 -6.63 -18.83
N GLU A 102 -2.41 -5.63 -19.30
CA GLU A 102 -3.10 -4.63 -18.47
C GLU A 102 -4.51 -5.13 -18.09
N THR A 103 -4.85 -5.04 -16.80
CA THR A 103 -6.19 -5.32 -16.30
C THR A 103 -6.73 -4.13 -15.52
N VAL A 104 -7.97 -3.72 -15.79
CA VAL A 104 -8.66 -2.69 -15.00
C VAL A 104 -9.10 -3.28 -13.67
N LEU A 105 -8.75 -2.62 -12.57
CA LEU A 105 -9.09 -3.08 -11.23
C LEU A 105 -10.54 -2.71 -10.87
N ARG A 106 -11.22 -3.65 -10.20
CA ARG A 106 -12.53 -3.45 -9.60
C ARG A 106 -12.60 -4.27 -8.33
N THR A 107 -13.07 -3.65 -7.24
CA THR A 107 -13.35 -4.37 -6.00
C THR A 107 -14.44 -5.43 -6.20
N SER A 108 -14.50 -6.41 -5.29
CA SER A 108 -15.34 -7.63 -5.42
C SER A 108 -16.84 -7.36 -5.42
N GLY A 109 -17.30 -6.24 -4.84
CA GLY A 109 -18.72 -5.94 -4.64
C GLY A 109 -19.39 -6.77 -3.53
N THR A 110 -18.62 -7.47 -2.69
CA THR A 110 -19.15 -8.27 -1.57
C THR A 110 -20.01 -7.43 -0.63
N GLN A 111 -21.27 -7.84 -0.42
CA GLN A 111 -22.27 -7.08 0.35
C GLN A 111 -22.45 -7.55 1.79
N ARG A 112 -22.04 -8.78 2.11
CA ARG A 112 -22.24 -9.40 3.44
C ARG A 112 -20.90 -9.68 4.08
N LEU A 113 -20.75 -9.29 5.34
CA LEU A 113 -19.50 -9.51 6.09
C LEU A 113 -19.14 -11.00 6.17
N SER A 114 -20.13 -11.88 6.32
CA SER A 114 -19.93 -13.34 6.38
C SER A 114 -19.35 -13.96 5.10
N ASP A 115 -19.43 -13.26 3.97
CA ASP A 115 -18.85 -13.70 2.70
C ASP A 115 -17.44 -13.13 2.48
N ALA A 116 -17.04 -12.13 3.27
CA ALA A 116 -15.83 -11.36 3.10
C ALA A 116 -14.56 -12.13 3.52
N ILE A 117 -13.50 -11.98 2.74
CA ILE A 117 -12.13 -12.38 3.07
C ILE A 117 -11.44 -11.19 3.72
N CYS A 118 -11.11 -11.33 5.00
CA CYS A 118 -10.37 -10.32 5.76
C CYS A 118 -8.87 -10.58 5.70
N HIS A 119 -8.10 -9.51 5.58
CA HIS A 119 -6.66 -9.52 5.65
C HIS A 119 -6.15 -8.55 6.72
N THR A 120 -5.16 -8.99 7.49
CA THR A 120 -4.28 -8.11 8.28
C THR A 120 -2.86 -8.65 8.27
N ASN A 121 -1.82 -7.83 8.42
CA ASN A 121 -0.43 -8.27 8.39
C ASN A 121 -0.14 -9.28 9.48
N SER A 122 -0.66 -9.05 10.68
CA SER A 122 -0.39 -9.91 11.83
C SER A 122 -1.45 -9.71 12.93
N PRO A 123 -1.85 -10.76 13.67
CA PRO A 123 -2.84 -10.63 14.76
C PRO A 123 -2.28 -10.00 16.05
N GLU A 124 -0.96 -10.03 16.26
CA GLU A 124 -0.29 -9.61 17.50
C GLU A 124 -0.55 -8.14 17.89
N PRO A 125 -0.53 -7.16 16.97
CA PRO A 125 -0.84 -5.76 17.28
C PRO A 125 -2.25 -5.57 17.85
N PHE A 126 -3.22 -6.38 17.42
CA PHE A 126 -4.58 -6.37 17.96
C PHE A 126 -4.67 -7.07 19.30
N ALA A 127 -3.97 -8.21 19.48
CA ALA A 127 -3.92 -8.92 20.75
C ALA A 127 -3.34 -8.03 21.88
N ARG A 128 -2.35 -7.18 21.56
CA ARG A 128 -1.78 -6.19 22.49
C ARG A 128 -2.69 -4.99 22.77
N ARG A 129 -3.80 -4.84 22.03
CA ARG A 129 -4.78 -3.75 22.18
C ARG A 129 -6.19 -4.33 22.29
N PRO A 130 -6.49 -5.07 23.38
CA PRO A 130 -7.81 -5.65 23.59
C PRO A 130 -8.90 -4.58 23.55
N GLY A 131 -10.09 -4.95 23.07
CA GLY A 131 -11.23 -4.02 22.93
C GLY A 131 -11.33 -3.32 21.57
N ARG A 132 -10.33 -3.43 20.69
CA ARG A 132 -10.39 -2.91 19.30
C ARG A 132 -11.31 -3.69 18.35
N GLY A 133 -12.02 -4.71 18.85
CA GLY A 133 -13.05 -5.42 18.09
C GLY A 133 -12.56 -6.41 17.03
N PHE A 134 -11.24 -6.57 16.83
CA PHE A 134 -10.70 -7.46 15.79
C PHE A 134 -11.15 -8.92 15.95
N ALA A 135 -11.18 -9.46 17.17
CA ALA A 135 -11.67 -10.83 17.40
C ALA A 135 -13.14 -11.01 16.95
N ARG A 136 -13.99 -10.00 17.20
CA ARG A 136 -15.39 -10.00 16.74
C ARG A 136 -15.46 -9.93 15.21
N LEU A 137 -14.67 -9.05 14.59
CA LEU A 137 -14.57 -8.95 13.14
C LEU A 137 -14.12 -10.29 12.52
N ALA A 138 -13.02 -10.86 12.99
CA ALA A 138 -12.45 -12.11 12.49
C ALA A 138 -13.44 -13.29 12.61
N SER A 139 -14.31 -13.30 13.63
CA SER A 139 -15.36 -14.31 13.79
C SER A 139 -16.60 -14.08 12.92
N SER A 140 -16.74 -12.89 12.32
CA SER A 140 -17.92 -12.49 11.52
C SER A 140 -17.67 -12.54 10.01
N VAL A 141 -16.42 -12.75 9.60
CA VAL A 141 -15.99 -12.86 8.20
C VAL A 141 -15.89 -14.32 7.76
N LYS A 142 -15.79 -14.58 6.45
CA LYS A 142 -15.69 -15.94 5.90
C LYS A 142 -14.43 -16.66 6.41
N PHE A 143 -13.29 -15.98 6.31
CA PHE A 143 -12.04 -16.36 6.96
C PHE A 143 -11.07 -15.17 6.95
N THR A 144 -10.03 -15.26 7.78
CA THR A 144 -8.95 -14.26 7.86
C THR A 144 -7.64 -14.83 7.30
N ARG A 145 -6.88 -14.00 6.60
CA ARG A 145 -5.52 -14.28 6.11
C ARG A 145 -4.54 -13.23 6.61
N TYR A 146 -3.25 -13.58 6.57
CA TYR A 146 -2.18 -12.78 7.16
C TYR A 146 -0.95 -12.67 6.28
N GLY A 147 -0.12 -11.65 6.53
CA GLY A 147 1.23 -11.50 5.96
C GLY A 147 1.29 -11.04 4.51
N GLY A 148 0.34 -10.23 4.07
CA GLY A 148 0.21 -9.74 2.70
C GLY A 148 0.72 -8.31 2.49
N GLU A 149 1.02 -7.57 3.55
CA GLU A 149 1.59 -6.21 3.51
C GLU A 149 0.81 -5.30 2.53
N CYS A 150 1.49 -4.40 1.82
CA CYS A 150 0.88 -3.59 0.77
C CYS A 150 0.22 -4.42 -0.36
N TYR A 151 0.69 -5.64 -0.61
CA TYR A 151 0.13 -6.49 -1.66
C TYR A 151 -1.31 -6.92 -1.36
N ALA A 152 -1.68 -7.09 -0.09
CA ALA A 152 -3.07 -7.34 0.30
C ALA A 152 -3.99 -6.20 -0.14
N PHE A 153 -3.58 -4.94 0.02
CA PHE A 153 -4.37 -3.79 -0.43
C PHE A 153 -4.53 -3.73 -1.96
N ALA A 154 -3.50 -4.12 -2.71
CA ALA A 154 -3.60 -4.28 -4.16
C ALA A 154 -4.60 -5.39 -4.54
N MET A 155 -4.59 -6.52 -3.82
CA MET A 155 -5.56 -7.60 -4.00
C MET A 155 -7.00 -7.16 -3.64
N LEU A 156 -7.17 -6.26 -2.67
CA LEU A 156 -8.46 -5.65 -2.36
C LEU A 156 -8.95 -4.81 -3.53
N ALA A 157 -8.10 -3.92 -4.07
CA ALA A 157 -8.43 -3.13 -5.26
C ALA A 157 -8.76 -4.03 -6.47
N ALA A 158 -8.08 -5.17 -6.62
CA ALA A 158 -8.32 -6.16 -7.66
C ALA A 158 -9.53 -7.09 -7.39
N GLY A 159 -10.26 -6.90 -6.29
CA GLY A 159 -11.44 -7.68 -5.93
C GLY A 159 -11.17 -9.14 -5.57
N GLN A 160 -9.92 -9.49 -5.26
CA GLN A 160 -9.51 -10.83 -4.83
C GLN A 160 -9.74 -11.07 -3.34
N ILE A 161 -9.75 -9.98 -2.57
CA ILE A 161 -10.13 -9.95 -1.15
C ILE A 161 -11.05 -8.76 -0.88
N ASP A 162 -11.66 -8.71 0.30
CA ASP A 162 -12.78 -7.82 0.58
C ASP A 162 -12.49 -6.77 1.65
N LEU A 163 -11.57 -7.07 2.58
CA LEU A 163 -11.29 -6.20 3.71
C LEU A 163 -9.82 -6.27 4.12
N CYS A 164 -9.17 -5.11 4.24
CA CYS A 164 -7.87 -4.97 4.89
C CYS A 164 -8.04 -4.15 6.17
N VAL A 165 -7.49 -4.61 7.29
CA VAL A 165 -7.52 -3.87 8.56
C VAL A 165 -6.13 -3.86 9.17
N GLU A 166 -5.56 -2.67 9.32
CA GLU A 166 -4.25 -2.47 9.93
C GLU A 166 -4.30 -1.47 11.08
N LEU A 167 -3.38 -1.65 12.03
CA LEU A 167 -3.14 -0.69 13.09
C LEU A 167 -1.83 0.05 12.83
N ALA A 168 -1.84 1.35 13.11
CA ALA A 168 -0.64 2.19 13.14
C ALA A 168 0.14 2.26 11.80
N LEU A 169 -0.58 2.29 10.67
CA LEU A 169 0.01 2.67 9.39
C LEU A 169 0.50 4.13 9.42
N THR A 170 1.63 4.37 8.78
CA THR A 170 2.16 5.71 8.52
C THR A 170 1.64 6.23 7.18
N ALA A 171 2.03 7.46 6.81
CA ALA A 171 1.68 8.00 5.49
C ALA A 171 2.32 7.20 4.35
N TYR A 172 3.54 6.72 4.53
CA TYR A 172 4.30 5.97 3.52
C TYR A 172 3.60 4.66 3.15
N ASP A 173 3.00 4.01 4.15
CA ASP A 173 2.30 2.72 3.99
C ASP A 173 0.98 2.80 3.22
N VAL A 174 0.33 3.97 3.17
CA VAL A 174 -1.09 4.05 2.77
C VAL A 174 -1.37 5.05 1.65
N VAL A 175 -0.59 6.14 1.53
CA VAL A 175 -0.91 7.22 0.59
C VAL A 175 -1.00 6.71 -0.85
N ALA A 176 -0.09 5.83 -1.27
CA ALA A 176 -0.11 5.25 -2.61
C ALA A 176 -1.32 4.31 -2.85
N LEU A 177 -1.87 3.71 -1.79
CA LEU A 177 -2.90 2.69 -1.87
C LEU A 177 -4.32 3.29 -1.89
N ILE A 178 -4.51 4.47 -1.32
CA ILE A 178 -5.80 5.18 -1.29
C ILE A 178 -6.40 5.34 -2.69
N PRO A 179 -5.75 6.02 -3.65
CA PRO A 179 -6.32 6.23 -4.98
C PRO A 179 -6.44 4.91 -5.75
N LEU A 180 -5.60 3.92 -5.45
CA LEU A 180 -5.69 2.59 -6.04
C LEU A 180 -7.00 1.90 -5.66
N ILE A 181 -7.36 1.94 -4.37
CA ILE A 181 -8.58 1.33 -3.84
C ILE A 181 -9.82 2.14 -4.23
N GLU A 182 -9.80 3.45 -4.04
CA GLU A 182 -10.95 4.33 -4.29
C GLU A 182 -11.35 4.33 -5.78
N ALA A 183 -10.40 4.44 -6.70
CA ALA A 183 -10.70 4.40 -8.13
C ALA A 183 -11.10 2.99 -8.63
N ALA A 184 -10.82 1.93 -7.85
CA ALA A 184 -11.36 0.58 -8.08
C ALA A 184 -12.78 0.38 -7.50
N GLY A 185 -13.37 1.42 -6.89
CA GLY A 185 -14.69 1.39 -6.26
C GLY A 185 -14.69 0.97 -4.79
N GLY A 186 -13.52 0.88 -4.16
CA GLY A 186 -13.37 0.58 -2.74
C GLY A 186 -13.45 1.82 -1.85
N VAL A 187 -13.30 1.60 -0.55
CA VAL A 187 -13.36 2.65 0.48
C VAL A 187 -12.19 2.50 1.45
N VAL A 188 -11.52 3.60 1.76
CA VAL A 188 -10.45 3.66 2.78
C VAL A 188 -10.87 4.61 3.90
N THR A 189 -10.80 4.14 5.14
CA THR A 189 -11.15 4.95 6.33
C THR A 189 -10.23 4.64 7.51
N ARG A 190 -10.32 5.47 8.55
CA ARG A 190 -9.61 5.32 9.83
C ARG A 190 -10.60 5.04 10.97
N PHE A 191 -10.15 4.33 12.01
CA PHE A 191 -10.95 3.94 13.19
C PHE A 191 -10.15 4.02 14.50
#